data_AF-A0A431HTA4-F1
#
_entry.id   AF-A0A431HTA4-F1
#
_cell.length_a   1.000
_cell.length_b   1.000
_cell.length_c   1.000
_cell.angle_alpha   90.00
_cell.angle_beta   90.00
_cell.angle_gamma   90.00
#
_symmetry.space_group_name_H-M   'P 1'
#
loop_
_entity.id
_entity.type
_entity.pdbx_description
1 polymer ?
#
loop_
_entity_poly.entity_id
_entity_poly.type
_entity_poly.pdbx_seq_one_letter_code
_entity_poly.pdbx_strand_id
1 'polypeptide(L)'
;MFLGNSKLKVRKAKHATLYTFYCPGCDETHTYQILTPEAENEARAFNGKFSVENWTFNGDFEKPTFSPSLHYATNRRRCHLFLRDGIIDYCQDSWHKYSGQKIPLQDF
;
A
#
# COMPACT_ATOMS: atom_id res chain seq x y z
N MET A 1 16.30 6.06 -9.59
CA MET A 1 16.47 4.61 -9.74
C MET A 1 15.47 3.95 -8.82
N PHE A 2 14.42 3.33 -9.34
CA PHE A 2 13.49 2.55 -8.51
C PHE A 2 14.20 1.24 -8.15
N LEU A 3 14.28 0.94 -6.86
CA LEU A 3 14.69 -0.38 -6.37
C LEU A 3 13.42 -1.25 -6.35
N GLY A 4 13.46 -2.57 -6.60
CA GLY A 4 12.26 -3.42 -6.59
C GLY A 4 12.23 -4.49 -7.68
N ASN A 5 11.11 -5.20 -7.81
CA ASN A 5 10.87 -6.20 -8.87
C ASN A 5 9.78 -5.72 -9.85
N SER A 6 9.30 -6.60 -10.74
CA SER A 6 8.28 -6.26 -11.74
C SER A 6 6.91 -5.95 -11.16
N LYS A 7 6.64 -6.29 -9.90
CA LYS A 7 5.33 -6.11 -9.21
C LYS A 7 5.32 -4.97 -8.19
N LEU A 8 6.47 -4.71 -7.56
CA LEU A 8 6.59 -3.75 -6.46
C LEU A 8 7.76 -2.79 -6.72
N LYS A 9 7.43 -1.53 -6.98
CA LYS A 9 8.42 -0.44 -7.12
C LYS A 9 8.68 0.20 -5.77
N VAL A 10 9.95 0.42 -5.45
CA VAL A 10 10.40 1.02 -4.20
C VAL A 10 11.03 2.39 -4.46
N ARG A 11 10.59 3.37 -3.67
CA ARG A 11 11.21 4.69 -3.59
C ARG A 11 11.53 5.03 -2.15
N LYS A 12 12.81 5.22 -1.84
CA LYS A 12 13.26 5.74 -0.55
C LYS A 12 13.09 7.26 -0.53
N ALA A 13 12.50 7.77 0.55
CA ALA A 13 12.39 9.18 0.86
C ALA A 13 13.03 9.44 2.23
N LYS A 14 13.20 10.72 2.60
CA LYS A 14 13.87 11.11 3.86
C LYS A 14 13.25 10.48 5.11
N HIS A 15 11.92 10.35 5.14
CA HIS A 15 11.16 9.91 6.31
C HIS A 15 10.35 8.63 6.09
N ALA A 16 10.47 8.01 4.90
CA ALA A 16 9.71 6.81 4.59
C ALA A 16 10.31 6.04 3.41
N THR A 17 9.95 4.77 3.31
CA THR A 17 10.04 3.96 2.09
C THR A 17 8.65 3.79 1.50
N LEU A 18 8.50 4.14 0.23
CA LEU A 18 7.26 3.95 -0.53
C LEU A 18 7.33 2.67 -1.33
N TYR A 19 6.32 1.83 -1.18
CA TYR A 19 6.12 0.60 -1.93
C TYR A 19 4.88 0.76 -2.81
N THR A 20 5.09 0.87 -4.11
CA THR A 20 4.03 1.13 -5.09
C THR A 20 3.77 -0.13 -5.90
N PHE A 21 2.49 -0.42 -6.15
CA PHE A 21 2.04 -1.53 -6.98
C PHE A 21 0.87 -1.09 -7.87
N TYR A 22 0.62 -1.83 -8.95
CA TYR A 22 -0.54 -1.60 -9.81
C TYR A 22 -1.81 -2.23 -9.22
N CYS A 23 -2.91 -1.47 -9.19
CA CYS A 23 -4.22 -1.91 -8.72
C CYS A 23 -5.18 -2.09 -9.91
N PRO A 24 -5.51 -3.32 -10.31
CA PRO A 24 -6.43 -3.58 -11.43
C PRO A 24 -7.86 -3.06 -11.20
N GLY A 25 -8.30 -2.95 -9.94
CA GLY A 25 -9.62 -2.41 -9.61
C GLY A 25 -9.75 -0.92 -9.89
N CYS A 26 -8.69 -0.17 -9.63
CA CYS A 26 -8.65 1.27 -9.88
C CYS A 26 -8.06 1.62 -11.25
N ASP A 27 -7.40 0.68 -11.93
CA ASP A 27 -6.64 0.95 -13.16
C ASP A 27 -5.59 2.06 -12.93
N GLU A 28 -4.95 2.04 -11.75
CA GLU A 28 -3.93 3.00 -11.32
C GLU A 28 -3.03 2.40 -10.22
N THR A 29 -2.00 3.12 -9.79
CA THR A 29 -1.09 2.65 -8.75
C THR A 29 -1.56 2.98 -7.34
N HIS A 30 -1.41 2.04 -6.41
CA HIS A 30 -1.52 2.28 -4.97
C HIS A 30 -0.14 2.23 -4.31
N THR A 31 0.00 2.93 -3.18
CA THR A 31 1.27 3.06 -2.46
C THR A 31 1.08 2.80 -0.97
N TYR A 32 1.89 1.90 -0.42
CA TYR A 32 2.14 1.80 1.00
C TYR A 32 3.31 2.72 1.37
N GLN A 33 3.14 3.50 2.45
CA GLN A 33 4.18 4.34 3.03
C GLN A 33 4.63 3.77 4.37
N ILE A 34 5.85 3.23 4.43
CA ILE A 34 6.45 2.72 5.66
C ILE A 34 7.44 3.75 6.18
N LEU A 35 7.18 4.31 7.35
CA LEU A 35 8.04 5.32 7.95
C LEU A 35 9.39 4.73 8.34
N THR A 36 10.42 5.59 8.39
CA THR A 36 11.66 5.20 9.06
C THR A 36 11.47 5.24 10.57
N PRO A 37 12.25 4.48 11.37
CA PRO A 37 12.16 4.52 12.83
C PRO A 37 12.26 5.94 13.41
N GLU A 38 13.11 6.78 12.81
CA GLU A 38 13.25 8.18 13.21
C GLU A 38 11.95 8.97 12.96
N ALA A 39 11.35 8.77 11.79
CA ALA A 39 10.10 9.43 11.42
C ALA A 39 8.88 8.91 12.22
N GLU A 40 8.87 7.64 12.63
CA GLU A 40 7.83 7.09 13.52
C GLU A 40 7.85 7.80 14.88
N ASN A 41 9.03 8.04 15.44
CA ASN A 41 9.20 8.77 16.69
C ASN A 41 8.75 10.24 16.55
N GLU A 42 9.11 10.88 15.44
CA GLU A 42 8.69 12.26 15.14
C GLU A 42 7.18 12.39 14.90
N ALA A 43 6.56 11.46 14.16
CA ALA A 43 5.14 11.52 13.85
C ALA A 43 4.25 11.38 15.09
N ARG A 44 4.67 10.57 16.07
CA ARG A 44 4.03 10.47 17.39
C ARG A 44 4.13 11.76 18.19
N ALA A 45 5.16 12.57 17.96
CA ALA A 45 5.38 13.84 18.63
C ALA A 45 4.57 15.02 18.05
N PHE A 46 4.09 14.93 16.81
CA PHE A 46 3.39 16.04 16.11
C PHE A 46 1.86 15.87 15.98
N ASN A 47 1.22 15.24 16.95
CA ASN A 47 -0.25 15.19 17.10
C ASN A 47 -1.01 14.79 15.80
N GLY A 48 -0.49 13.83 15.04
CA GLY A 48 -1.17 13.27 13.87
C GLY A 48 -1.23 14.17 12.63
N LYS A 49 -0.37 15.19 12.49
CA LYS A 49 -0.33 16.04 11.28
C LYS A 49 0.04 15.28 10.00
N PHE A 50 0.61 14.09 10.14
CA PHE A 50 0.73 13.10 9.08
C PHE A 50 -0.20 11.93 9.42
N SER A 51 -1.03 11.51 8.47
CA SER A 51 -1.75 10.23 8.59
C SER A 51 -0.72 9.11 8.53
N VAL A 52 -0.21 8.72 9.69
CA VAL A 52 0.74 7.63 9.83
C VAL A 52 -0.04 6.36 10.01
N GLU A 53 -0.60 5.86 8.90
CA GLU A 53 -1.00 4.46 8.88
C GLU A 53 0.25 3.66 9.25
N ASN A 54 0.19 2.90 10.35
CA ASN A 54 1.31 2.13 10.87
C ASN A 54 1.51 0.87 10.00
N TRP A 55 1.74 1.07 8.71
CA TRP A 55 1.93 0.00 7.76
C TRP A 55 3.28 -0.68 7.98
N THR A 56 3.25 -2.01 8.03
CA THR A 56 4.42 -2.86 8.05
C THR A 56 4.52 -3.64 6.73
N PHE A 57 5.72 -4.15 6.44
CA PHE A 57 6.00 -5.00 5.29
C PHE A 57 6.80 -6.20 5.77
N ASN A 58 6.46 -7.39 5.26
CA ASN A 58 7.16 -8.63 5.59
C ASN A 58 8.56 -8.75 4.95
N GLY A 59 8.95 -7.83 4.05
CA GLY A 59 10.25 -7.87 3.37
C GLY A 59 10.27 -8.75 2.12
N ASP A 60 9.18 -9.43 1.78
CA ASP A 60 9.10 -10.33 0.64
C ASP A 60 8.58 -9.60 -0.60
N PHE A 61 9.40 -9.56 -1.66
CA PHE A 61 9.04 -8.90 -2.91
C PHE A 61 8.23 -9.78 -3.86
N GLU A 62 8.30 -11.10 -3.71
CA GLU A 62 7.57 -12.07 -4.55
C GLU A 62 6.17 -12.33 -3.99
N LYS A 63 6.06 -12.41 -2.66
CA LYS A 63 4.82 -12.61 -1.91
C LYS A 63 4.63 -11.50 -0.86
N PRO A 64 4.47 -10.24 -1.30
CA PRO A 64 4.40 -9.13 -0.38
C PRO A 64 3.17 -9.24 0.52
N THR A 65 3.41 -8.96 1.80
CA THR A 65 2.37 -8.78 2.81
C THR A 65 2.55 -7.43 3.47
N PHE A 66 1.49 -6.63 3.44
CA PHE A 66 1.38 -5.37 4.15
C PHE A 66 0.26 -5.43 5.19
N SER A 67 0.41 -4.71 6.29
CA SER A 67 -0.59 -4.63 7.36
C SER A 67 -0.56 -3.26 8.03
N PRO A 68 -1.69 -2.61 8.33
CA PRO A 68 -3.07 -3.04 8.09
C PRO A 68 -3.51 -2.90 6.60
N SER A 69 -4.81 -2.90 6.34
CA SER A 69 -5.37 -2.65 5.00
C SER A 69 -4.95 -1.30 4.44
N LEU A 70 -5.06 -1.17 3.11
CA LEU A 70 -4.95 0.10 2.42
C LEU A 70 -6.34 0.65 2.13
N HIS A 71 -6.59 1.89 2.56
CA HIS A 71 -7.77 2.66 2.18
C HIS A 71 -7.39 3.79 1.23
N TYR A 72 -7.77 3.65 -0.03
CA TYR A 72 -7.66 4.70 -1.02
C TYR A 72 -9.04 5.30 -1.27
N ALA A 73 -9.27 6.50 -0.75
CA ALA A 73 -10.54 7.20 -0.90
C ALA A 73 -10.32 8.57 -1.54
N THR A 74 -10.82 8.73 -2.76
CA THR A 74 -11.02 10.04 -3.39
C THR A 74 -12.52 10.35 -3.45
N ASN A 75 -12.90 11.54 -3.91
CA ASN A 75 -14.30 11.89 -4.10
C ASN A 75 -15.02 11.04 -5.17
N ARG A 76 -14.28 10.27 -5.99
CA ARG A 76 -14.84 9.47 -7.09
C ARG A 76 -14.56 7.97 -6.98
N ARG A 77 -13.63 7.57 -6.11
CA ARG A 77 -13.17 6.18 -5.99
C ARG A 77 -12.98 5.83 -4.52
N ARG A 78 -13.44 4.64 -4.14
CA ARG A 78 -13.08 4.00 -2.88
C ARG A 78 -12.45 2.66 -3.23
N CYS A 79 -11.24 2.41 -2.75
CA CYS A 79 -10.63 1.11 -2.79
C CYS A 79 -10.16 0.77 -1.38
N HIS A 80 -10.58 -0.38 -0.90
CA HIS A 80 -10.18 -0.90 0.38
C HIS A 80 -9.70 -2.32 0.16
N LEU A 81 -8.43 -2.58 0.46
CA LEU A 81 -7.82 -3.87 0.19
C LEU A 81 -6.85 -4.30 1.28
N PHE A 82 -6.59 -5.59 1.35
CA PHE A 82 -5.41 -6.17 1.99
C PHE A 82 -4.50 -6.76 0.90
N LEU A 83 -3.20 -6.49 0.99
CA LEU A 83 -2.20 -7.16 0.17
C LEU A 83 -1.44 -8.16 1.05
N ARG A 84 -1.68 -9.46 0.83
CA ARG A 84 -1.12 -10.57 1.63
C ARG A 84 -0.70 -11.71 0.71
N ASP A 85 0.50 -12.22 0.92
CA ASP A 85 1.08 -13.33 0.15
C ASP A 85 1.03 -13.11 -1.37
N GLY A 86 1.17 -11.86 -1.81
CA GLY A 86 1.07 -11.49 -3.23
C GLY A 86 -0.36 -11.58 -3.80
N ILE A 87 -1.39 -11.62 -2.96
CA ILE A 87 -2.81 -11.55 -3.34
C ILE A 87 -3.40 -10.23 -2.86
N ILE A 88 -4.07 -9.52 -3.75
CA ILE A 88 -4.93 -8.38 -3.43
C ILE A 88 -6.30 -8.94 -3.05
N ASP A 89 -6.70 -8.76 -1.79
CA ASP A 89 -8.01 -9.11 -1.23
C ASP A 89 -8.83 -7.83 -1.08
N TYR A 90 -9.73 -7.56 -2.03
CA TYR A 90 -10.55 -6.35 -2.02
C TYR A 90 -11.73 -6.51 -1.06
N CYS A 91 -11.88 -5.56 -0.14
CA CYS A 91 -13.02 -5.47 0.75
C CYS A 91 -14.30 -5.08 0.00
N GLN A 92 -15.45 -5.49 0.54
CA GLN A 92 -16.79 -5.27 -0.07
C GLN A 92 -17.18 -3.80 -0.21
N ASP A 93 -16.56 -2.91 0.55
CA ASP A 93 -16.76 -1.47 0.48
C ASP A 93 -15.94 -0.79 -0.62
N SER A 94 -15.20 -1.55 -1.43
CA SER A 94 -14.55 -1.02 -2.63
C SER A 94 -15.56 -0.68 -3.72
N TRP A 95 -15.37 0.46 -4.39
CA TRP A 95 -16.23 0.99 -5.45
C TRP A 95 -15.61 0.76 -6.83
N HIS A 96 -15.32 -0.50 -7.13
CA HIS A 96 -14.87 -0.94 -8.44
C HIS A 96 -15.25 -2.40 -8.68
N LYS A 97 -15.12 -2.89 -9.93
CA LYS A 97 -15.62 -4.21 -10.37
C LYS A 97 -15.10 -5.41 -9.58
N TYR A 98 -13.95 -5.30 -8.92
CA TYR A 98 -13.37 -6.37 -8.11
C TYR A 98 -13.74 -6.32 -6.62
N SER A 99 -14.77 -5.55 -6.22
CA SER A 99 -15.22 -5.50 -4.83
C SER A 99 -15.55 -6.91 -4.30
N GLY A 100 -15.02 -7.26 -3.12
CA GLY A 100 -15.18 -8.58 -2.51
C GLY A 100 -14.39 -9.71 -3.18
N GLN A 101 -13.53 -9.42 -4.16
CA GLN A 101 -12.76 -10.43 -4.89
C GLN A 101 -11.29 -10.46 -4.47
N LYS A 102 -10.66 -11.63 -4.69
CA LYS A 102 -9.22 -11.84 -4.49
C LYS A 102 -8.54 -12.06 -5.83
N ILE A 103 -7.50 -11.29 -6.11
CA ILE A 103 -6.73 -11.43 -7.36
C ILE A 103 -5.23 -11.47 -7.09
N PRO A 104 -4.44 -12.21 -7.88
CA PRO A 104 -2.98 -12.15 -7.79
C PRO A 104 -2.45 -10.75 -8.08
N LEU A 105 -1.40 -10.35 -7.36
CA LEU A 105 -0.65 -9.15 -7.64
C LEU A 105 -0.02 -9.25 -9.03
N GLN A 106 -0.28 -8.25 -9.85
CA GLN A 106 0.18 -8.18 -11.23
C GLN A 106 1.51 -7.43 -11.32
N ASP A 107 2.25 -7.72 -12.40
CA ASP A 107 3.36 -6.89 -12.84
C ASP A 107 2.82 -5.52 -13.29
N PHE A 108 3.70 -4.53 -13.33
CA PHE A 108 3.40 -3.14 -13.73
C PHE A 108 3.00 -2.97 -15.20
#